data_AF-A0A2W4SUN3-F1
#
_entry.id   AF-A0A2W4SUN3-F1
#
_cell.length_a   1.000
_cell.length_b   1.000
_cell.length_c   1.000
_cell.angle_alpha   90.00
_cell.angle_beta   90.00
_cell.angle_gamma   90.00
#
_symmetry.space_group_name_H-M   'P 1'
#
loop_
_entity.id
_entity.type
_entity.pdbx_description
1 polymer ?
#
loop_
_entity_poly.entity_id
_entity_poly.type
_entity_poly.pdbx_seq_one_letter_code
_entity_poly.pdbx_strand_id
1 'polypeptide(L)'
;IVGGVRLGRRIFANLRKALTFVVAVHVPLAGLALLPILLGAPPLLFPVHVVFLELVIDPVCSLVFEAEPSERNAMKKPPRDPKAALFGTRQIAIGVFQGLVI
;
A
#
# COMPACT_ATOMS: atom_id res chain seq x y z
N ILE A 1 13.10 26.86 9.89
CA ILE A 1 12.99 25.71 10.82
C ILE A 1 11.56 25.13 10.85
N VAL A 2 10.52 25.87 11.30
CA VAL A 2 9.13 25.36 11.39
C VAL A 2 8.54 24.93 10.03
N GLY A 3 8.84 25.65 8.95
CA GLY A 3 8.42 25.27 7.59
C GLY A 3 8.99 23.92 7.12
N GLY A 4 10.26 23.65 7.43
CA GLY A 4 10.91 22.38 7.11
C GLY A 4 10.29 21.19 7.87
N VAL A 5 9.98 21.38 9.16
CA VAL A 5 9.28 20.36 9.96
C VAL A 5 7.88 20.08 9.41
N ARG A 6 7.15 21.12 8.99
CA ARG A 6 5.84 20.97 8.34
C ARG A 6 5.91 20.18 7.04
N LEU A 7 6.92 20.44 6.21
CA LEU A 7 7.13 19.74 4.95
C LEU A 7 7.48 18.26 5.19
N GLY A 8 8.42 17.99 6.11
CA GLY A 8 8.81 16.63 6.47
C GLY A 8 7.63 15.79 7.01
N ARG A 9 6.78 16.39 7.86
CA ARG A 9 5.55 15.72 8.34
C ARG A 9 4.57 15.39 7.22
N ARG A 10 4.44 16.27 6.22
CA ARG A 10 3.60 16.03 5.04
C ARG A 10 4.13 14.88 4.19
N ILE A 11 5.42 14.89 3.85
CA ILE A 11 6.07 13.84 3.05
C ILE A 11 5.88 12.48 3.73
N PHE A 12 6.13 12.38 5.03
CA PHE A 12 5.98 11.14 5.76
C PHE A 12 4.52 10.63 5.81
N ALA A 13 3.55 11.52 6.02
CA ALA A 13 2.14 11.15 6.04
C ALA A 13 1.69 10.59 4.68
N ASN A 14 2.12 11.21 3.58
CA ASN A 14 1.83 10.76 2.23
C ASN A 14 2.52 9.42 1.92
N LEU A 15 3.80 9.27 2.27
CA LEU A 15 4.54 8.01 2.10
C LEU A 15 3.86 6.84 2.83
N ARG A 16 3.38 7.05 4.06
CA ARG A 16 2.67 6.01 4.80
C ARG A 16 1.38 5.58 4.09
N LYS A 17 0.60 6.52 3.57
CA LYS A 17 -0.61 6.21 2.79
C LYS A 17 -0.27 5.43 1.53
N ALA A 18 0.73 5.91 0.79
CA ALA A 18 1.21 5.24 -0.43
C ALA A 18 1.65 3.81 -0.13
N LEU A 19 2.51 3.61 0.87
CA LEU A 19 2.95 2.27 1.30
C LEU A 19 1.79 1.37 1.73
N THR A 20 0.81 1.90 2.46
CA THR A 20 -0.39 1.14 2.87
C THR A 20 -1.20 0.70 1.66
N PHE A 21 -1.38 1.58 0.67
CA PHE A 21 -2.11 1.29 -0.56
C PHE A 21 -1.37 0.29 -1.44
N VAL A 22 -0.05 0.47 -1.66
CA VAL A 22 0.79 -0.48 -2.41
C VAL A 22 0.67 -1.88 -1.84
N VAL A 23 0.82 -2.03 -0.51
CA VAL A 23 0.69 -3.33 0.15
C VAL A 23 -0.73 -3.89 0.06
N ALA A 24 -1.76 -3.05 0.19
CA ALA A 24 -3.15 -3.48 0.06
C ALA A 24 -3.49 -4.02 -1.33
N VAL A 25 -2.83 -3.54 -2.38
CA VAL A 25 -3.03 -4.02 -3.76
C VAL A 25 -2.15 -5.24 -4.08
N HIS A 26 -0.85 -5.17 -3.75
CA HIS A 26 0.12 -6.19 -4.18
C HIS A 26 0.05 -7.46 -3.35
N VAL A 27 -0.33 -7.40 -2.05
CA VAL A 27 -0.41 -8.61 -1.21
C VAL A 27 -1.49 -9.57 -1.71
N PRO A 28 -2.74 -9.15 -1.98
CA PRO A 28 -3.75 -10.02 -2.59
C PRO A 28 -3.33 -10.51 -3.98
N LEU A 29 -2.78 -9.64 -4.83
CA LEU A 29 -2.34 -10.02 -6.18
C LEU A 29 -1.27 -11.12 -6.14
N ALA A 30 -0.24 -10.95 -5.31
CA ALA A 30 0.79 -11.96 -5.09
C ALA A 30 0.21 -13.23 -4.45
N GLY A 31 -0.74 -13.09 -3.53
CA GLY A 31 -1.46 -14.21 -2.93
C GLY A 31 -2.21 -15.05 -3.97
N LEU A 32 -3.01 -14.41 -4.83
CA LEU A 32 -3.76 -15.09 -5.90
C LEU A 32 -2.86 -15.76 -6.94
N ALA A 33 -1.69 -15.19 -7.20
CA ALA A 33 -0.72 -15.77 -8.12
C ALA A 33 0.05 -16.95 -7.49
N LEU A 34 0.43 -16.86 -6.22
CA LEU A 34 1.35 -17.82 -5.56
C LEU A 34 0.63 -18.93 -4.76
N LEU A 35 -0.44 -18.62 -4.02
CA LEU A 35 -1.12 -19.59 -3.15
C LEU A 35 -1.58 -20.86 -3.88
N PRO A 36 -2.21 -20.79 -5.06
CA PRO A 36 -2.70 -22.00 -5.74
C PRO A 36 -1.55 -22.92 -6.13
N ILE A 37 -0.44 -22.34 -6.60
CA ILE A 37 0.77 -23.07 -7.00
C ILE A 37 1.38 -23.78 -5.79
N LEU A 38 1.48 -23.08 -4.64
CA LEU A 38 2.00 -23.66 -3.39
C LEU A 38 1.12 -24.79 -2.84
N LEU A 39 -0.20 -24.73 -3.07
CA LEU A 39 -1.17 -25.73 -2.66
C LEU A 39 -1.34 -26.88 -3.68
N GLY A 40 -0.61 -26.86 -4.81
CA GLY A 40 -0.72 -27.86 -5.87
C GLY A 40 -2.00 -27.76 -6.73
N ALA A 41 -2.74 -26.65 -6.62
CA ALA A 41 -3.90 -26.34 -7.44
C ALA A 41 -3.46 -25.75 -8.80
N PRO A 42 -4.33 -25.80 -9.83
CA PRO A 42 -4.05 -25.13 -11.10
C PRO A 42 -3.86 -23.62 -10.90
N PRO A 43 -2.98 -22.97 -11.68
CA PRO A 43 -2.70 -21.55 -11.54
C PRO A 43 -3.96 -20.72 -11.85
N LEU A 44 -4.35 -19.86 -10.91
CA LEU A 44 -5.42 -18.86 -11.11
C LEU A 44 -4.98 -17.74 -12.05
N LEU A 45 -3.76 -17.25 -11.87
CA LEU A 45 -3.14 -16.22 -12.71
C LEU A 45 -1.86 -16.77 -13.32
N PHE A 46 -1.81 -16.82 -14.65
CA PHE A 46 -0.56 -17.12 -15.35
C PHE A 46 0.40 -15.91 -15.28
N PRO A 47 1.72 -16.13 -15.38
CA PRO A 47 2.72 -15.06 -15.32
C PRO A 47 2.43 -13.87 -16.26
N VAL A 48 1.90 -14.14 -17.46
CA VAL A 48 1.50 -13.10 -18.42
C VAL A 48 0.39 -12.20 -17.88
N HIS A 49 -0.61 -12.74 -17.18
CA HIS A 49 -1.68 -11.94 -16.58
C HIS A 49 -1.16 -11.07 -15.44
N VAL A 50 -0.24 -11.59 -14.62
CA VAL A 50 0.39 -10.83 -13.54
C VAL A 50 1.16 -9.64 -14.12
N VAL A 51 2.04 -9.87 -15.11
CA VAL A 51 2.79 -8.79 -15.75
C VAL A 51 1.86 -7.76 -16.40
N PHE A 52 0.79 -8.21 -17.05
CA PHE A 52 -0.20 -7.31 -17.65
C PHE A 52 -0.91 -6.43 -16.60
N LEU A 53 -1.30 -7.01 -15.47
CA LEU A 53 -1.92 -6.27 -14.37
C LEU A 53 -0.95 -5.27 -13.77
N GLU A 54 0.30 -5.67 -13.50
CA GLU A 54 1.32 -4.78 -12.93
C GLU A 54 1.63 -3.59 -13.86
N LEU A 55 1.71 -3.83 -15.18
CA LEU A 55 1.88 -2.77 -16.18
C LEU A 55 0.76 -1.71 -16.16
N VAL A 56 -0.44 -2.06 -15.69
CA VAL A 56 -1.57 -1.14 -15.53
C VAL A 56 -1.60 -0.53 -14.13
N ILE A 57 -1.38 -1.34 -13.10
CA ILE A 57 -1.47 -0.94 -11.69
C ILE A 57 -0.41 0.10 -11.36
N ASP A 58 0.85 -0.10 -11.76
CA ASP A 58 1.96 0.77 -11.39
C ASP A 58 1.77 2.23 -11.88
N PRO A 59 1.45 2.49 -13.17
CA PRO A 59 1.17 3.85 -13.63
C PRO A 59 -0.06 4.46 -12.96
N VAL A 60 -1.13 3.68 -12.77
CA VAL A 60 -2.36 4.15 -12.12
C VAL A 60 -2.08 4.56 -10.68
N CYS A 61 -1.31 3.76 -9.94
CA CYS A 61 -0.90 4.08 -8.57
C CYS A 61 -0.05 5.36 -8.53
N SER A 62 0.91 5.50 -9.45
CA SER A 62 1.72 6.71 -9.56
C SER A 62 0.86 7.95 -9.79
N LEU A 63 -0.09 7.88 -10.73
CA LEU A 63 -1.01 8.98 -11.03
C LEU A 63 -1.92 9.32 -9.84
N VAL A 64 -2.46 8.30 -9.16
CA VAL A 64 -3.30 8.49 -7.97
C VAL A 64 -2.50 9.13 -6.83
N PHE A 65 -1.26 8.71 -6.60
CA PHE A 65 -0.42 9.29 -5.55
C PHE A 65 0.09 10.69 -5.88
N GLU A 66 0.36 10.99 -7.14
CA GLU A 66 0.66 12.35 -7.58
C GLU A 66 -0.55 13.29 -7.44
N ALA A 67 -1.75 12.77 -7.72
CA ALA A 67 -2.99 13.52 -7.59
C ALA A 67 -3.49 13.65 -6.13
N GLU A 68 -3.04 12.79 -5.22
CA GLU A 68 -3.49 12.76 -3.83
C GLU A 68 -3.11 14.05 -3.09
N PRO A 69 -4.10 14.90 -2.71
CA PRO A 69 -3.80 16.16 -2.07
C PRO A 69 -3.22 15.96 -0.67
N SER A 70 -2.06 16.59 -0.42
CA SER A 70 -1.40 16.58 0.89
C SER A 70 -2.37 16.86 2.05
N GLU A 71 -2.35 16.05 3.11
CA GLU A 71 -3.18 16.26 4.31
C GLU A 71 -3.01 17.69 4.87
N ARG A 72 -4.06 18.51 4.71
CA ARG A 72 -4.10 19.90 5.20
C ARG A 72 -3.96 19.97 6.73
N ASN A 73 -4.32 18.90 7.44
CA ASN A 73 -4.29 18.80 8.91
C ASN A 73 -3.04 18.06 9.45
N ALA A 74 -2.01 17.83 8.64
CA ALA A 74 -0.78 17.16 9.09
C ALA A 74 -0.14 17.85 10.31
N MET A 75 -0.34 19.15 10.51
CA MET A 75 0.19 19.90 11.66
C MET A 75 -0.66 19.81 12.94
N LYS A 76 -1.94 19.42 12.84
CA LYS A 76 -2.87 19.33 13.99
C LYS A 76 -2.77 18.00 14.75
N LYS A 77 -2.18 16.97 14.13
CA LYS A 77 -1.89 15.70 14.82
C LYS A 77 -0.68 15.88 15.75
N PRO A 78 -0.58 15.14 16.87
CA PRO A 78 0.62 15.15 17.70
C PRO A 78 1.85 14.63 16.93
N PRO A 79 3.09 14.98 17.34
CA PRO A 79 4.31 14.42 16.78
C PRO A 79 4.31 12.89 16.88
N ARG A 80 4.77 12.21 15.83
CA ARG A 80 4.77 10.75 15.75
C ARG A 80 5.74 10.17 16.77
N ASP A 81 5.34 9.08 17.43
CA ASP A 81 6.26 8.20 18.14
C ASP A 81 7.21 7.51 17.12
N PRO A 82 8.54 7.71 17.23
CA PRO A 82 9.52 7.04 16.38
C PRO A 82 9.37 5.50 16.38
N LYS A 83 8.88 4.92 17.49
CA LYS A 83 8.73 3.47 17.68
C LYS A 83 7.48 2.88 17.03
N ALA A 84 6.54 3.71 16.57
CA ALA A 84 5.34 3.19 15.91
C ALA A 84 5.71 2.53 14.57
N ALA A 85 5.18 1.33 14.31
CA ALA A 85 5.42 0.64 13.04
C ALA A 85 4.83 1.42 11.85
N LEU A 86 5.47 1.29 10.68
CA LEU A 86 4.96 1.87 9.42
C LEU A 86 3.69 1.16 8.96
N PHE A 87 3.68 -0.16 9.11
CA PHE A 87 2.52 -1.02 8.96
C PHE A 87 2.05 -1.46 10.35
N GLY A 88 0.85 -1.07 10.76
CA GLY A 88 0.25 -1.68 11.94
C GLY A 88 -0.18 -3.10 11.60
N THR A 89 0.08 -4.04 12.50
CA THR A 89 -0.35 -5.46 12.39
C THR A 89 -1.85 -5.58 12.06
N ARG A 90 -2.66 -4.62 12.50
CA ARG A 90 -4.09 -4.52 12.17
C ARG A 90 -4.36 -4.22 10.69
N GLN A 91 -3.59 -3.35 10.03
CA GLN A 91 -3.76 -3.07 8.60
C GLN A 91 -3.33 -4.26 7.75
N ILE A 92 -2.23 -4.93 8.12
CA ILE A 92 -1.81 -6.18 7.48
C ILE A 92 -2.89 -7.25 7.64
N ALA A 93 -3.43 -7.41 8.86
CA ALA A 93 -4.49 -8.38 9.13
C ALA A 93 -5.76 -8.10 8.32
N ILE A 94 -6.18 -6.83 8.18
CA ILE A 94 -7.34 -6.45 7.37
C ILE A 94 -7.09 -6.71 5.88
N GLY A 95 -5.91 -6.36 5.35
CA GLY A 95 -5.56 -6.62 3.95
C GLY A 95 -5.52 -8.11 3.62
N VAL A 96 -4.98 -8.93 4.53
CA VAL A 96 -5.00 -10.40 4.41
C VAL A 96 -6.43 -10.93 4.45
N PHE A 97 -7.29 -10.43 5.35
CA PHE A 97 -8.68 -10.87 5.45
C PHE A 97 -9.51 -10.50 4.21
N GLN A 98 -9.30 -9.30 3.67
CA GLN A 98 -10.01 -8.85 2.47
C GLN A 98 -9.58 -9.62 1.22
N GLY A 99 -8.29 -9.96 1.11
CA GLY A 99 -7.80 -10.82 0.03
C GLY A 99 -8.23 -12.30 0.13
N LEU A 100 -8.74 -12.73 1.29
CA LEU A 100 -9.27 -14.09 1.51
C LEU A 100 -10.77 -14.22 1.20
N VAL A 101 -11.49 -13.10 1.12
CA VAL A 101 -12.96 -13.06 0.96
C VAL A 101 -13.37 -12.74 -0.50
N ILE A 102 -12.44 -12.30 -1.34
CA ILE A 102 -12.61 -12.12 -2.80
C ILE A 102 -12.05 -13.36 -3.50
#